data_AF-F2LX37-F1
#
_entry.id   AF-F2LX37-F1
#
_cell.length_a   1.000
_cell.length_b   1.000
_cell.length_c   1.000
_cell.angle_alpha   90.00
_cell.angle_beta   90.00
_cell.angle_gamma   90.00
#
_symmetry.space_group_name_H-M   'P 1'
#
loop_
_entity.id
_entity.type
_entity.pdbx_description
1 polymer ?
#
loop_
_entity_poly.entity_id
_entity_poly.type
_entity_poly.pdbx_seq_one_letter_code
_entity_poly.pdbx_strand_id
1 'polypeptide(L)'
;MNNLISFLRDSYELETLNNLILDNKSSIIITGQYTSGRSFFSKINIISSRIRYKSVTLKNLKLILPLIVNTNKKDTGELNAMFISKQLKARIEAKIASQNNKLCSILSIKSSDNLTVQPVSLCLYPIKKTLHFGPIKAKIKTKLAEIKINILEGNLTNKYISTRGSVKIDAFDGKIYIKNIKLSLKDMPILMLDVDFSHINLKKLTQLSNFGQVTGYIKGYIHNLALIKFKNPLSFNALVQTENVKGASQRISLKAVNSISKIGGGYVSIALPFFKSFSYSSIGVKAILKNNTFAIHGLYKNGNVEYIIKRGFFGGINVVNMNRNNKISWDDFLGRLKRVLEKREVKK
;
A
#
# COMPACT_ATOMS: atom_id res chain seq x y z
N MET A 1 34.57 18.13 -10.57
CA MET A 1 33.63 17.37 -11.41
C MET A 1 33.53 15.90 -10.96
N ASN A 2 34.65 15.21 -10.75
CA ASN A 2 34.69 13.82 -10.26
C ASN A 2 34.00 13.59 -8.91
N ASN A 3 34.01 14.56 -7.97
CA ASN A 3 33.32 14.43 -6.67
C ASN A 3 31.80 14.68 -6.73
N LEU A 4 31.31 15.45 -7.72
CA LEU A 4 29.86 15.62 -7.91
C LEU A 4 29.28 14.40 -8.63
N ILE A 5 30.05 13.86 -9.59
CA ILE A 5 29.73 12.60 -10.26
C ILE A 5 29.85 11.43 -9.26
N SER A 6 30.86 11.40 -8.38
CA SER A 6 30.93 10.40 -7.32
C SER A 6 29.79 10.56 -6.32
N PHE A 7 29.44 11.78 -5.90
CA PHE A 7 28.28 12.00 -5.04
C PHE A 7 26.96 11.55 -5.69
N LEU A 8 26.76 11.79 -6.99
CA LEU A 8 25.61 11.29 -7.74
C LEU A 8 25.65 9.76 -7.97
N ARG A 9 26.84 9.18 -8.07
CA ARG A 9 27.09 7.74 -8.23
C ARG A 9 26.96 6.95 -6.91
N ASP A 10 27.34 7.57 -5.79
CA ASP A 10 27.29 7.02 -4.44
C ASP A 10 25.93 7.25 -3.78
N SER A 11 25.12 8.19 -4.28
CA SER A 11 23.86 8.58 -3.62
C SER A 11 22.68 7.66 -3.92
N TYR A 12 22.65 6.90 -5.01
CA TYR A 12 21.68 5.83 -5.26
C TYR A 12 22.23 4.88 -6.34
N GLU A 13 22.06 3.56 -6.16
CA GLU A 13 22.41 2.58 -7.20
C GLU A 13 21.84 3.00 -8.57
N LEU A 14 22.72 3.16 -9.56
CA LEU A 14 22.39 3.51 -10.95
C LEU A 14 21.39 2.54 -11.60
N GLU A 15 21.20 1.34 -11.04
CA GLU A 15 20.14 0.40 -11.44
C GLU A 15 18.74 1.04 -11.40
N THR A 16 18.53 2.01 -10.49
CA THR A 16 17.25 2.70 -10.37
C THR A 16 16.91 3.58 -11.58
N LEU A 17 17.90 3.98 -12.39
CA LEU A 17 17.73 4.86 -13.56
C LEU A 17 17.72 4.12 -14.91
N ASN A 18 17.92 2.79 -14.94
CA ASN A 18 17.99 1.98 -16.17
C ASN A 18 16.74 2.06 -17.08
N ASN A 19 15.65 2.66 -16.61
CA ASN A 19 14.40 2.86 -17.35
C ASN A 19 14.09 4.34 -17.66
N LEU A 20 15.03 5.24 -17.39
CA LEU A 20 14.87 6.66 -17.66
C LEU A 20 15.11 6.91 -19.15
N ILE A 21 14.07 7.34 -19.85
CA ILE A 21 14.16 7.78 -21.24
C ILE A 21 13.90 9.27 -21.28
N LEU A 22 14.88 10.01 -21.80
CA LEU A 22 14.80 11.43 -22.11
C LEU A 22 14.59 11.58 -23.62
N ASP A 23 13.77 12.55 -24.02
CA ASP A 23 13.65 12.88 -25.44
C ASP A 23 14.84 13.72 -25.94
N ASN A 24 15.00 13.80 -27.26
CA ASN A 24 16.08 14.55 -27.90
C ASN A 24 16.02 16.08 -27.65
N LYS A 25 14.92 16.58 -27.07
CA LYS A 25 14.73 18.01 -26.73
C LYS A 25 14.93 18.27 -25.23
N SER A 26 15.48 17.31 -24.50
CA SER A 26 15.76 17.43 -23.07
C SER A 26 17.13 18.08 -22.85
N SER A 27 17.18 19.09 -21.99
CA SER A 27 18.42 19.74 -21.56
C SER A 27 18.55 19.63 -20.04
N ILE A 28 19.71 19.16 -19.59
CA ILE A 28 20.10 19.17 -18.18
C ILE A 28 21.34 20.07 -18.08
N ILE A 29 21.21 21.20 -17.39
CA ILE A 29 22.29 22.14 -17.16
C ILE A 29 22.54 22.21 -15.67
N ILE A 30 23.75 21.87 -15.25
CA ILE A 30 24.18 21.96 -13.85
C ILE A 30 25.27 23.03 -13.79
N THR A 31 24.95 24.15 -13.16
CA THR A 31 25.90 25.24 -12.91
C THR A 31 26.24 25.30 -11.43
N GLY A 32 27.52 25.37 -11.07
CA GLY A 32 27.92 25.44 -9.68
C GLY A 32 29.16 26.29 -9.46
N GLN A 33 29.24 26.88 -8.26
CA GLN A 33 30.38 27.61 -7.75
C GLN A 33 30.77 27.03 -6.40
N TYR A 34 32.05 26.74 -6.23
CA TYR A 34 32.62 26.24 -4.99
C TYR A 34 33.51 27.33 -4.41
N THR A 35 33.23 27.75 -3.18
CA THR A 35 33.93 28.87 -2.52
C THR A 35 34.36 28.42 -1.13
N SER A 36 35.65 28.10 -1.00
CA SER A 36 36.29 27.47 0.17
C SER A 36 35.80 26.05 0.49
N GLY A 37 36.64 25.28 1.20
CA GLY A 37 36.49 23.83 1.48
C GLY A 37 35.12 23.32 1.95
N ARG A 38 34.21 24.21 2.34
CA ARG A 38 32.92 23.88 2.98
C ARG A 38 31.71 24.55 2.32
N SER A 39 31.86 25.55 1.46
CA SER A 39 30.74 26.32 0.92
C SER A 39 30.46 25.96 -0.54
N PHE A 40 29.19 25.66 -0.82
CA PHE A 40 28.76 25.14 -2.11
C PHE A 40 27.47 25.82 -2.56
N PHE A 41 27.49 26.31 -3.79
CA PHE A 41 26.31 26.80 -4.48
C PHE A 41 26.19 26.07 -5.82
N SER A 42 25.05 25.47 -6.08
CA SER A 42 24.74 24.88 -7.38
C SER A 42 23.30 25.12 -7.76
N LYS A 43 23.04 25.16 -9.05
CA LYS A 43 21.71 25.27 -9.64
C LYS A 43 21.58 24.20 -10.71
N ILE A 44 20.62 23.33 -10.52
CA ILE A 44 20.27 22.28 -11.47
C ILE A 44 19.05 22.75 -12.24
N ASN A 45 19.21 22.93 -13.55
CA ASN A 45 18.13 23.29 -14.47
C ASN A 45 17.85 22.09 -15.37
N ILE A 46 16.64 21.55 -15.28
CA ILE A 46 16.16 20.47 -16.15
C ILE A 46 14.97 20.99 -16.92
N ILE A 47 15.07 20.94 -18.24
CA ILE A 47 13.96 21.21 -19.15
C ILE A 47 13.80 19.98 -20.02
N SER A 48 12.60 19.41 -20.05
CA SER A 48 12.32 18.23 -20.86
C SER A 48 10.87 18.26 -21.34
N SER A 49 10.68 18.02 -22.64
CA SER A 49 9.32 17.91 -23.17
C SER A 49 8.66 16.62 -22.69
N ARG A 50 9.46 15.56 -22.47
CA ARG A 50 9.01 14.25 -22.02
C ARG A 50 10.13 13.47 -21.34
N ILE A 51 9.85 13.04 -20.11
CA ILE A 51 10.63 12.03 -19.39
C ILE A 51 9.74 10.81 -19.16
N ARG A 52 10.22 9.62 -19.51
CA ARG A 52 9.55 8.36 -19.20
C ARG A 52 10.35 7.55 -18.19
N TYR A 53 9.66 7.00 -17.20
CA TYR A 53 10.24 6.06 -16.24
C TYR A 53 9.21 4.98 -15.90
N LYS A 54 9.51 3.72 -16.25
CA LYS A 54 8.59 2.58 -16.09
C LYS A 54 7.21 2.92 -16.71
N SER A 55 6.13 2.82 -15.93
CA SER A 55 4.76 3.11 -16.35
C SER A 55 4.34 4.58 -16.24
N VAL A 56 5.28 5.48 -15.91
CA VAL A 56 5.04 6.89 -15.65
C VAL A 56 5.67 7.74 -16.75
N THR A 57 4.95 8.77 -17.18
CA THR A 57 5.47 9.81 -18.08
C THR A 57 5.29 11.18 -17.44
N LEU A 58 6.35 11.97 -17.39
CA LEU A 58 6.31 13.41 -17.11
C LEU A 58 6.40 14.15 -18.43
N LYS A 59 5.50 15.11 -18.68
CA LYS A 59 5.55 16.01 -19.83
C LYS A 59 5.78 17.44 -19.37
N ASN A 60 6.39 18.23 -20.24
CA ASN A 60 6.64 19.66 -20.03
C ASN A 60 7.31 19.92 -18.67
N LEU A 61 8.33 19.12 -18.35
CA LEU A 61 9.10 19.28 -17.13
C LEU A 61 9.95 20.53 -17.25
N LYS A 62 9.79 21.41 -16.28
CA LYS A 62 10.71 22.49 -15.95
C LYS A 62 11.05 22.36 -14.47
N LEU A 63 12.31 22.08 -14.17
CA LEU A 63 12.84 22.05 -12.81
C LEU A 63 14.01 23.02 -12.73
N ILE A 64 13.93 23.93 -11.78
CA ILE A 64 15.01 24.80 -11.37
C ILE A 64 15.24 24.49 -9.89
N LEU A 65 16.36 23.87 -9.56
CA LEU A 65 16.66 23.40 -8.22
C LEU A 65 17.95 24.05 -7.70
N PRO A 66 17.85 25.12 -6.89
CA PRO A 66 19.00 25.71 -6.23
C PRO A 66 19.42 24.89 -5.01
N LEU A 67 20.69 24.50 -4.93
CA LEU A 67 21.30 23.80 -3.81
C LEU A 67 22.38 24.69 -3.19
N ILE A 68 22.11 25.19 -1.98
CA ILE A 68 22.98 26.12 -1.26
C ILE A 68 23.36 25.52 0.09
N VAL A 69 24.66 25.38 0.34
CA VAL A 69 25.20 24.78 1.56
C VAL A 69 26.36 25.62 2.08
N ASN A 70 26.35 25.87 3.39
CA ASN A 70 27.30 26.67 4.17
C ASN A 70 27.58 28.06 3.60
N THR A 71 26.55 28.72 3.07
CA THR A 71 26.64 30.14 2.67
C THR A 71 25.43 30.91 3.17
N ASN A 72 25.57 32.23 3.25
CA ASN A 72 24.45 33.16 3.51
C ASN A 72 23.64 33.48 2.24
N LYS A 73 24.00 32.90 1.08
CA LYS A 73 23.28 33.11 -0.17
C LYS A 73 21.88 32.49 -0.08
N LYS A 74 20.96 33.05 -0.86
CA LYS A 74 19.59 32.58 -1.00
C LYS A 74 19.26 32.53 -2.49
N ASP A 75 18.56 31.50 -2.92
CA ASP A 75 18.05 31.41 -4.28
C ASP A 75 16.70 30.68 -4.29
N THR A 76 15.94 30.91 -5.35
CA THR A 76 14.65 30.29 -5.57
C THR A 76 14.64 29.48 -6.85
N GLY A 77 13.73 28.54 -6.89
CA GLY A 77 13.53 27.61 -7.98
C GLY A 77 12.08 27.22 -8.09
N GLU A 78 11.82 26.35 -9.04
CA GLU A 78 10.47 25.89 -9.31
C GLU A 78 10.48 24.49 -9.91
N LEU A 79 9.37 23.79 -9.73
CA LEU A 79 9.04 22.57 -10.42
C LEU A 79 7.70 22.76 -11.09
N ASN A 80 7.64 22.51 -12.39
CA ASN A 80 6.40 22.40 -13.13
C ASN A 80 6.49 21.16 -13.99
N ALA A 81 5.52 20.26 -13.86
CA ALA A 81 5.44 19.05 -14.67
C ALA A 81 4.01 18.57 -14.82
N MET A 82 3.71 17.94 -15.96
CA MET A 82 2.48 17.19 -16.16
C MET A 82 2.76 15.70 -16.01
N PHE A 83 2.32 15.12 -14.90
CA PHE A 83 2.35 13.69 -14.65
C PHE A 83 1.22 12.97 -15.39
N ILE A 84 1.57 11.89 -16.08
CA ILE A 84 0.64 11.04 -16.83
C ILE A 84 0.97 9.57 -16.55
N SER A 85 -0.02 8.82 -16.10
CA SER A 85 -0.01 7.36 -16.01
C SER A 85 -1.28 6.79 -16.67
N LYS A 86 -1.39 5.46 -16.73
CA LYS A 86 -2.60 4.78 -17.26
C LYS A 86 -3.89 5.19 -16.54
N GLN A 87 -3.80 5.57 -15.27
CA GLN A 87 -4.96 5.79 -14.40
C GLN A 87 -5.10 7.23 -13.91
N LEU A 88 -4.07 8.06 -14.06
CA LEU A 88 -4.01 9.38 -13.45
C LEU A 88 -3.31 10.39 -14.34
N LYS A 89 -3.90 11.58 -14.45
CA LYS A 89 -3.26 12.77 -15.00
C LYS A 89 -3.25 13.85 -13.90
N ALA A 90 -2.08 14.41 -13.63
CA ALA A 90 -1.91 15.43 -12.61
C ALA A 90 -0.89 16.47 -13.05
N ARG A 91 -1.13 17.73 -12.71
CA ARG A 91 -0.17 18.81 -12.82
C ARG A 91 0.49 19.00 -11.45
N ILE A 92 1.81 18.96 -11.46
CA ILE A 92 2.66 19.10 -10.28
C ILE A 92 3.34 20.46 -10.39
N GLU A 93 3.14 21.29 -9.38
CA GLU A 93 3.70 22.64 -9.28
C GLU A 93 4.37 22.79 -7.92
N ALA A 94 5.57 23.35 -7.88
CA ALA A 94 6.25 23.63 -6.63
C ALA A 94 7.09 24.89 -6.75
N LYS A 95 7.07 25.74 -5.73
CA LYS A 95 8.04 26.82 -5.54
C LYS A 95 9.08 26.34 -4.53
N ILE A 96 10.35 26.46 -4.90
CA ILE A 96 11.49 25.94 -4.14
C ILE A 96 12.31 27.12 -3.63
N ALA A 97 12.71 27.10 -2.37
CA ALA A 97 13.59 28.08 -1.76
C ALA A 97 14.78 27.38 -1.10
N SER A 98 15.97 27.87 -1.37
CA SER A 98 17.23 27.35 -0.83
C SER A 98 17.93 28.45 -0.05
N GLN A 99 18.03 28.26 1.27
CA GLN A 99 18.66 29.22 2.19
C GLN A 99 18.99 28.51 3.50
N ASN A 100 19.98 29.01 4.25
CA ASN A 100 20.31 28.52 5.60
C ASN A 100 20.46 26.99 5.66
N ASN A 101 21.16 26.41 4.69
CA ASN A 101 21.43 24.96 4.60
C ASN A 101 20.18 24.08 4.48
N LYS A 102 19.06 24.62 4.02
CA LYS A 102 17.83 23.88 3.75
C LYS A 102 17.23 24.26 2.40
N LEU A 103 16.58 23.29 1.78
CA LEU A 103 15.80 23.44 0.57
C LEU A 103 14.35 23.11 0.89
N CYS A 104 13.50 24.12 0.91
CA CYS A 104 12.08 23.97 1.24
C CYS A 104 11.20 24.25 0.02
N SER A 105 10.09 23.53 -0.07
CA SER A 105 9.15 23.64 -1.17
C SER A 105 7.72 23.40 -0.71
N ILE A 106 6.77 24.09 -1.32
CA ILE A 106 5.34 23.78 -1.20
C ILE A 106 4.92 23.12 -2.50
N LEU A 107 4.62 21.83 -2.43
CA LEU A 107 4.20 21.00 -3.56
C LEU A 107 2.69 21.05 -3.70
N SER A 108 2.20 21.55 -4.83
CA SER A 108 0.79 21.54 -5.20
C SER A 108 0.55 20.51 -6.30
N ILE A 109 -0.41 19.61 -6.08
CA ILE A 109 -0.79 18.58 -7.05
C ILE A 109 -2.25 18.83 -7.44
N LYS A 110 -2.45 19.23 -8.69
CA LYS A 110 -3.77 19.43 -9.29
C LYS A 110 -4.09 18.23 -10.18
N SER A 111 -5.16 17.51 -9.91
CA SER A 111 -5.54 16.32 -10.69
C SER A 111 -7.02 16.35 -11.05
N SER A 112 -7.50 15.32 -11.76
CA SER A 112 -8.91 15.15 -12.10
C SER A 112 -9.79 15.03 -10.85
N ASP A 113 -11.10 15.18 -11.02
CA ASP A 113 -12.11 15.25 -9.94
C ASP A 113 -12.05 14.12 -8.89
N ASN A 114 -11.41 13.00 -9.23
CA ASN A 114 -11.29 11.83 -8.36
C ASN A 114 -10.07 11.85 -7.43
N LEU A 115 -9.15 12.81 -7.58
CA LEU A 115 -7.98 12.98 -6.70
C LEU A 115 -7.88 14.43 -6.22
N THR A 116 -8.02 14.63 -4.92
CA THR A 116 -7.76 15.91 -4.25
C THR A 116 -6.56 15.76 -3.34
N VAL A 117 -5.57 16.65 -3.47
CA VAL A 117 -4.38 16.67 -2.60
C VAL A 117 -4.17 18.11 -2.12
N GLN A 118 -4.09 18.31 -0.81
CA GLN A 118 -3.73 19.61 -0.24
C GLN A 118 -2.23 19.87 -0.47
N PRO A 119 -1.80 21.15 -0.60
CA PRO A 119 -0.39 21.47 -0.77
C PRO A 119 0.47 20.86 0.35
N VAL A 120 1.56 20.21 -0.03
CA VAL A 120 2.46 19.51 0.90
C VAL A 120 3.75 20.32 1.05
N SER A 121 4.09 20.69 2.29
CA SER A 121 5.39 21.30 2.60
C SER A 121 6.46 20.22 2.69
N LEU A 122 7.59 20.43 2.01
CA LEU A 122 8.76 19.55 1.99
C LEU A 122 10.00 20.38 2.31
N CYS A 123 10.84 19.94 3.23
CA CYS A 123 12.11 20.59 3.56
C CYS A 123 13.24 19.57 3.65
N LEU A 124 14.19 19.66 2.73
CA LEU A 124 15.41 18.88 2.68
C LEU A 124 16.53 19.61 3.43
N TYR A 125 17.29 18.88 4.24
CA TYR A 125 18.46 19.35 4.97
C TYR A 125 19.68 18.56 4.48
N PRO A 126 20.37 19.02 3.41
CA PRO A 126 21.42 18.26 2.75
C PRO A 126 22.55 17.80 3.69
N ILE A 127 22.98 18.67 4.61
CA ILE A 127 24.04 18.36 5.59
C ILE A 127 23.61 17.24 6.54
N LYS A 128 22.36 17.30 7.03
CA LYS A 128 21.81 16.30 7.96
C LYS A 128 21.34 15.03 7.25
N LYS A 129 21.26 15.05 5.91
CA LYS A 129 20.68 13.98 5.08
C LYS A 129 19.26 13.60 5.53
N THR A 130 18.48 14.60 5.93
CA THR A 130 17.08 14.42 6.34
C THR A 130 16.14 15.19 5.43
N LEU A 131 14.95 14.62 5.20
CA LEU A 131 13.84 15.30 4.55
C LEU A 131 12.65 15.26 5.52
N HIS A 132 12.14 16.45 5.83
CA HIS A 132 10.94 16.62 6.64
C HIS A 132 9.79 16.98 5.71
N PHE A 133 8.62 16.40 5.96
CA PHE A 133 7.40 16.80 5.26
C PHE A 133 6.29 17.12 6.24
N GLY A 134 5.54 18.17 5.93
CA GLY A 134 4.39 18.61 6.70
C GLY A 134 3.16 17.71 6.48
N PRO A 135 1.96 18.16 6.86
CA PRO A 135 0.77 17.36 6.72
C PRO A 135 0.49 16.97 5.27
N ILE A 136 0.17 15.69 5.04
CA ILE A 136 -0.34 15.18 3.77
C ILE A 136 -1.81 14.84 3.97
N LYS A 137 -2.68 15.66 3.39
CA LYS A 137 -4.11 15.41 3.31
C LYS A 137 -4.51 15.18 1.86
N ALA A 138 -4.95 13.97 1.57
CA ALA A 138 -5.39 13.60 0.23
C ALA A 138 -6.66 12.75 0.27
N LYS A 139 -7.47 12.87 -0.78
CA LYS A 139 -8.70 12.11 -0.98
C LYS A 139 -8.70 11.52 -2.39
N ILE A 140 -8.93 10.22 -2.49
CA ILE A 140 -9.04 9.48 -3.76
C ILE A 140 -10.40 8.82 -3.79
N LYS A 141 -11.21 9.10 -4.82
CA LYS A 141 -12.51 8.45 -5.02
C LYS A 141 -12.43 7.52 -6.22
N THR A 142 -12.87 6.28 -6.02
CA THR A 142 -12.97 5.26 -7.07
C THR A 142 -14.39 4.69 -7.09
N LYS A 143 -14.70 3.86 -8.08
CA LYS A 143 -16.00 3.15 -8.14
C LYS A 143 -16.24 2.23 -6.94
N LEU A 144 -15.17 1.72 -6.31
CA LEU A 144 -15.25 0.69 -5.28
C LEU A 144 -14.92 1.20 -3.87
N ALA A 145 -14.24 2.33 -3.76
CA ALA A 145 -13.71 2.84 -2.51
C ALA A 145 -13.45 4.35 -2.52
N GLU A 146 -13.57 4.98 -1.36
CA GLU A 146 -13.07 6.31 -1.06
C GLU A 146 -11.90 6.21 -0.08
N ILE A 147 -10.72 6.68 -0.47
CA ILE A 147 -9.48 6.65 0.31
C ILE A 147 -9.20 8.07 0.81
N LYS A 148 -9.05 8.24 2.12
CA LYS A 148 -8.66 9.49 2.79
C LYS A 148 -7.33 9.28 3.49
N ILE A 149 -6.30 10.00 3.04
CA ILE A 149 -4.97 10.00 3.64
C ILE A 149 -4.88 11.23 4.53
N ASN A 150 -4.51 11.04 5.79
CA ASN A 150 -4.23 12.11 6.74
C ASN A 150 -2.95 11.80 7.51
N ILE A 151 -1.83 12.17 6.91
CA ILE A 151 -0.51 12.15 7.56
C ILE A 151 -0.28 13.54 8.14
N LEU A 152 0.06 13.62 9.42
CA LEU A 152 0.31 14.87 10.14
C LEU A 152 1.70 15.40 9.85
N GLU A 153 2.68 14.51 9.78
CA GLU A 153 4.07 14.82 9.46
C GLU A 153 4.82 13.51 9.17
N GLY A 154 6.00 13.64 8.59
CA GLY A 154 6.96 12.56 8.61
C GLY A 154 8.38 13.01 8.38
N ASN A 155 9.27 12.11 8.77
CA ASN A 155 10.70 12.30 8.72
C ASN A 155 11.31 11.18 7.89
N LEU A 156 12.12 11.58 6.93
CA LEU A 156 12.88 10.70 6.07
C LEU A 156 14.36 10.86 6.40
N THR A 157 15.00 9.73 6.60
CA THR A 157 16.46 9.59 6.65
C THR A 157 16.88 8.62 5.54
N ASN A 158 18.19 8.44 5.33
CA ASN A 158 18.68 7.40 4.44
C ASN A 158 18.31 5.96 4.87
N LYS A 159 17.89 5.76 6.13
CA LYS A 159 17.59 4.43 6.68
C LYS A 159 16.10 4.18 6.90
N TYR A 160 15.33 5.22 7.22
CA TYR A 160 13.94 5.07 7.66
C TYR A 160 13.05 6.22 7.17
N ILE A 161 11.82 5.87 6.84
CA ILE A 161 10.67 6.77 6.76
C ILE A 161 9.78 6.47 7.97
N SER A 162 9.49 7.49 8.78
CA SER A 162 8.48 7.40 9.82
C SER A 162 7.43 8.47 9.61
N THR A 163 6.17 8.10 9.75
CA THR A 163 5.03 8.99 9.55
C THR A 163 4.10 8.94 10.75
N ARG A 164 3.53 10.09 11.12
CA ARG A 164 2.45 10.15 12.10
C ARG A 164 1.15 10.43 11.37
N GLY A 165 0.13 9.59 11.56
CA GLY A 165 -1.16 9.74 10.91
C GLY A 165 -1.77 8.42 10.49
N SER A 166 -2.69 8.47 9.54
CA SER A 166 -3.47 7.31 9.13
C SER A 166 -4.01 7.42 7.71
N VAL A 167 -4.41 6.26 7.17
CA VAL A 167 -5.18 6.16 5.94
C VAL A 167 -6.53 5.52 6.28
N LYS A 168 -7.62 6.18 5.92
CA LYS A 168 -8.98 5.65 6.02
C LYS A 168 -9.45 5.25 4.64
N ILE A 169 -10.08 4.10 4.51
CA ILE A 169 -10.67 3.62 3.27
C ILE A 169 -12.11 3.22 3.57
N ASP A 170 -13.06 3.92 2.95
CA ASP A 170 -14.47 3.57 2.97
C ASP A 170 -14.73 2.68 1.75
N ALA A 171 -14.97 1.38 1.96
CA ALA A 171 -15.13 0.38 0.91
C ALA A 171 -16.02 -0.77 1.38
N PHE A 172 -16.76 -1.38 0.45
CA PHE A 172 -17.65 -2.51 0.75
C PHE A 172 -18.64 -2.23 1.89
N ASP A 173 -19.20 -1.00 1.93
CA ASP A 173 -20.06 -0.48 3.01
C ASP A 173 -19.41 -0.34 4.39
N GLY A 174 -18.14 -0.75 4.51
CA GLY A 174 -17.39 -0.69 5.75
C GLY A 174 -16.23 0.28 5.71
N LYS A 175 -15.42 0.21 6.77
CA LYS A 175 -14.29 1.10 7.00
C LYS A 175 -13.03 0.26 7.23
N ILE A 176 -11.96 0.64 6.56
CA ILE A 176 -10.61 0.10 6.75
C ILE A 176 -9.73 1.26 7.23
N TYR A 177 -8.94 1.02 8.25
CA TYR A 177 -8.08 2.01 8.89
C TYR A 177 -6.65 1.49 8.95
N ILE A 178 -5.73 2.21 8.31
CA ILE A 178 -4.30 1.88 8.28
C ILE A 178 -3.56 2.88 9.14
N LYS A 179 -2.75 2.39 10.07
CA LYS A 179 -1.99 3.20 11.04
C LYS A 179 -0.59 2.63 11.26
N ASN A 180 0.22 3.32 12.07
CA ASN A 180 1.56 2.90 12.46
C ASN A 180 2.50 2.64 11.26
N ILE A 181 2.36 3.43 10.20
CA ILE A 181 3.10 3.25 8.94
C ILE A 181 4.56 3.67 9.10
N LYS A 182 5.46 2.70 8.93
CA LYS A 182 6.92 2.86 8.96
C LYS A 182 7.56 2.15 7.78
N LEU A 183 8.61 2.70 7.19
CA LEU A 183 9.34 2.05 6.11
C LEU A 183 10.84 2.09 6.42
N SER A 184 11.46 0.92 6.49
CA SER A 184 12.93 0.77 6.50
C SER A 184 13.42 0.75 5.06
N LEU A 185 14.44 1.54 4.74
CA LEU A 185 15.03 1.70 3.41
C LEU A 185 16.43 1.09 3.27
N LYS A 186 16.87 0.25 4.23
CA LYS A 186 18.09 -0.56 4.10
C LYS A 186 18.01 -1.49 2.88
N ASP A 187 19.09 -2.23 2.61
CA ASP A 187 19.31 -3.15 1.47
C ASP A 187 18.07 -3.91 0.98
N MET A 188 17.17 -4.31 1.89
CA MET A 188 15.81 -4.71 1.54
C MET A 188 14.76 -3.81 2.20
N PRO A 189 13.94 -3.08 1.42
CA PRO A 189 12.88 -2.25 1.97
C PRO A 189 11.82 -3.07 2.72
N ILE A 190 11.51 -2.66 3.96
CA ILE A 190 10.49 -3.30 4.80
C ILE A 190 9.44 -2.26 5.21
N LEU A 191 8.20 -2.45 4.73
CA LEU A 191 7.04 -1.65 5.11
C LEU A 191 6.34 -2.31 6.31
N MET A 192 6.18 -1.56 7.39
CA MET A 192 5.45 -1.98 8.59
C MET A 192 4.18 -1.14 8.75
N LEU A 193 3.06 -1.78 9.04
CA LEU A 193 1.78 -1.11 9.29
C LEU A 193 0.81 -2.00 10.06
N ASP A 194 -0.24 -1.38 10.59
CA ASP A 194 -1.41 -2.04 11.15
C ASP A 194 -2.65 -1.69 10.34
N VAL A 195 -3.54 -2.65 10.15
CA VAL A 195 -4.84 -2.50 9.47
C VAL A 195 -5.93 -2.93 10.43
N ASP A 196 -6.90 -2.06 10.69
CA ASP A 196 -8.16 -2.41 11.33
C ASP A 196 -9.28 -2.30 10.30
N PHE A 197 -10.28 -3.18 10.35
CA PHE A 197 -11.45 -3.07 9.50
C PHE A 197 -12.72 -3.47 10.22
N SER A 198 -13.83 -2.85 9.84
CA SER A 198 -15.14 -3.05 10.48
C SER A 198 -16.26 -2.92 9.47
N HIS A 199 -17.36 -3.60 9.74
CA HIS A 199 -18.57 -3.53 8.95
C HIS A 199 -18.37 -3.79 7.45
N ILE A 200 -17.44 -4.68 7.09
CA ILE A 200 -17.16 -5.00 5.68
C ILE A 200 -18.23 -5.95 5.17
N ASN A 201 -18.98 -5.53 4.15
CA ASN A 201 -20.03 -6.32 3.51
C ASN A 201 -19.41 -7.46 2.68
N LEU A 202 -19.57 -8.69 3.18
CA LEU A 202 -19.04 -9.89 2.54
C LEU A 202 -19.60 -10.12 1.14
N LYS A 203 -20.86 -9.71 0.88
CA LYS A 203 -21.48 -9.91 -0.44
C LYS A 203 -20.73 -9.09 -1.48
N LYS A 204 -20.48 -7.80 -1.20
CA LYS A 204 -19.73 -6.92 -2.09
C LYS A 204 -18.27 -7.35 -2.25
N LEU A 205 -17.63 -7.78 -1.16
CA LEU A 205 -16.24 -8.23 -1.18
C LEU A 205 -16.05 -9.48 -2.04
N THR A 206 -16.89 -10.50 -1.82
CA THR A 206 -16.72 -11.82 -2.45
C THR A 206 -17.10 -11.84 -3.93
N GLN A 207 -18.04 -10.99 -4.35
CA GLN A 207 -18.46 -10.83 -5.75
C GLN A 207 -17.35 -10.38 -6.70
N LEU A 208 -16.27 -9.78 -6.18
CA LEU A 208 -15.13 -9.36 -7.01
C LEU A 208 -14.24 -10.52 -7.48
N SER A 209 -14.43 -11.72 -6.91
CA SER A 209 -13.55 -12.87 -7.12
C SER A 209 -14.31 -14.11 -7.55
N ASN A 210 -13.57 -15.15 -7.90
CA ASN A 210 -14.17 -16.45 -8.14
C ASN A 210 -14.47 -17.27 -6.88
N PHE A 211 -14.27 -16.70 -5.69
CA PHE A 211 -14.44 -17.38 -4.40
C PHE A 211 -15.84 -18.00 -4.23
N GLY A 212 -16.90 -17.32 -4.70
CA GLY A 212 -18.29 -17.68 -4.40
C GLY A 212 -18.91 -16.67 -3.44
N GLN A 213 -20.23 -16.66 -3.34
CA GLN A 213 -20.95 -15.64 -2.59
C GLN A 213 -21.00 -15.96 -1.10
N VAL A 214 -20.66 -14.97 -0.27
CA VAL A 214 -20.90 -14.98 1.18
C VAL A 214 -21.64 -13.71 1.54
N THR A 215 -22.71 -13.79 2.32
CA THR A 215 -23.47 -12.63 2.81
C THR A 215 -23.24 -12.45 4.31
N GLY A 216 -23.43 -11.25 4.83
CA GLY A 216 -23.13 -10.87 6.20
C GLY A 216 -22.04 -9.79 6.25
N TYR A 217 -21.64 -9.40 7.47
CA TYR A 217 -20.62 -8.39 7.71
C TYR A 217 -19.47 -8.98 8.52
N ILE A 218 -18.25 -8.51 8.28
CA ILE A 218 -17.08 -8.89 9.07
C ILE A 218 -16.36 -7.67 9.63
N LYS A 219 -15.66 -7.91 10.74
CA LYS A 219 -14.72 -6.99 11.36
C LYS A 219 -13.45 -7.75 11.75
N GLY A 220 -12.39 -7.02 12.02
CA GLY A 220 -11.12 -7.62 12.35
C GLY A 220 -9.95 -6.69 12.20
N TYR A 221 -8.77 -7.29 12.11
CA TYR A 221 -7.52 -6.56 11.97
C TYR A 221 -6.43 -7.42 11.33
N ILE A 222 -5.37 -6.75 10.89
CA ILE A 222 -4.06 -7.30 10.55
C ILE A 222 -3.03 -6.40 11.22
N HIS A 223 -2.44 -6.86 12.32
CA HIS A 223 -1.44 -6.10 13.08
C HIS A 223 -0.06 -6.67 12.88
N ASN A 224 0.96 -5.84 13.11
CA ASN A 224 2.37 -6.17 12.92
C ASN A 224 2.66 -6.70 11.51
N LEU A 225 1.96 -6.15 10.50
CA LEU A 225 2.20 -6.51 9.11
C LEU A 225 3.55 -5.94 8.69
N ALA A 226 4.48 -6.81 8.34
CA ALA A 226 5.76 -6.43 7.75
C ALA A 226 5.84 -6.98 6.32
N LEU A 227 6.02 -6.12 5.32
CA LEU A 227 6.12 -6.48 3.92
C LEU A 227 7.54 -6.20 3.40
N ILE A 228 8.20 -7.22 2.87
CA ILE A 228 9.45 -7.05 2.15
C ILE A 228 9.18 -6.66 0.70
N LYS A 229 9.90 -5.65 0.20
CA LYS A 229 9.74 -5.07 -1.15
C LYS A 229 8.28 -4.75 -1.49
N PHE A 230 7.49 -4.35 -0.48
CA PHE A 230 6.06 -4.00 -0.59
C PHE A 230 5.13 -5.12 -1.08
N LYS A 231 5.58 -6.39 -1.11
CA LYS A 231 4.81 -7.50 -1.70
C LYS A 231 4.66 -8.70 -0.79
N ASN A 232 5.78 -9.24 -0.29
CA ASN A 232 5.75 -10.51 0.43
C ASN A 232 5.68 -10.23 1.93
N PRO A 233 4.70 -10.77 2.67
CA PRO A 233 4.67 -10.60 4.12
C PRO A 233 5.74 -11.46 4.81
N LEU A 234 6.44 -10.85 5.76
CA LEU A 234 7.39 -11.49 6.67
C LEU A 234 6.71 -11.89 7.98
N SER A 235 5.78 -11.05 8.44
CA SER A 235 4.99 -11.29 9.65
C SER A 235 3.63 -10.60 9.60
N PHE A 236 2.67 -11.16 10.33
CA PHE A 236 1.43 -10.49 10.73
C PHE A 236 0.68 -11.31 11.78
N ASN A 237 -0.25 -10.66 12.48
CA ASN A 237 -1.29 -11.29 13.27
C ASN A 237 -2.64 -10.77 12.77
N ALA A 238 -3.44 -11.65 12.19
CA ALA A 238 -4.72 -11.32 11.59
C ALA A 238 -5.87 -11.97 12.37
N LEU A 239 -6.95 -11.22 12.55
CA LEU A 239 -8.22 -11.68 13.06
C LEU A 239 -9.31 -11.27 12.08
N VAL A 240 -10.17 -12.21 11.70
CA VAL A 240 -11.35 -11.95 10.89
C VAL A 240 -12.52 -12.63 11.57
N GLN A 241 -13.59 -11.90 11.85
CA GLN A 241 -14.79 -12.49 12.42
C GLN A 241 -16.06 -11.81 11.91
N THR A 242 -17.15 -12.55 11.91
CA THR A 242 -18.48 -12.01 11.60
C THR A 242 -18.94 -11.01 12.64
N GLU A 243 -19.68 -10.02 12.17
CA GLU A 243 -20.35 -9.00 12.95
C GLU A 243 -21.86 -9.25 12.91
N ASN A 244 -22.51 -9.29 14.07
CA ASN A 244 -23.96 -9.46 14.16
C ASN A 244 -24.63 -8.13 13.80
N VAL A 245 -25.18 -8.05 12.59
CA VAL A 245 -25.89 -6.86 12.09
C VAL A 245 -27.38 -7.19 11.95
N LYS A 246 -28.24 -6.42 12.62
CA LYS A 246 -29.70 -6.63 12.59
C LYS A 246 -30.22 -6.55 11.15
N GLY A 247 -31.00 -7.53 10.74
CA GLY A 247 -31.57 -7.63 9.39
C GLY A 247 -30.60 -8.14 8.31
N ALA A 248 -29.33 -8.39 8.63
CA ALA A 248 -28.37 -8.95 7.68
C ALA A 248 -28.47 -10.49 7.64
N SER A 249 -28.66 -11.04 6.44
CA SER A 249 -28.63 -12.49 6.25
C SER A 249 -27.19 -13.03 6.20
N GLN A 250 -26.92 -14.13 6.91
CA GLN A 250 -25.65 -14.83 6.92
C GLN A 250 -25.75 -16.16 6.18
N ARG A 251 -25.37 -16.15 4.90
CA ARG A 251 -25.40 -17.31 4.00
C ARG A 251 -24.09 -17.45 3.25
N ILE A 252 -23.73 -18.69 2.94
CA ILE A 252 -22.54 -19.06 2.17
C ILE A 252 -22.94 -19.99 1.02
N SER A 253 -22.49 -19.69 -0.20
CA SER A 253 -22.79 -20.54 -1.36
C SER A 253 -21.92 -21.79 -1.36
N LEU A 254 -22.41 -22.89 -1.95
CA LEU A 254 -21.62 -24.12 -2.11
C LEU A 254 -20.25 -23.87 -2.76
N LYS A 255 -20.19 -22.94 -3.72
CA LYS A 255 -18.92 -22.51 -4.33
C LYS A 255 -17.95 -21.93 -3.30
N ALA A 256 -18.41 -21.05 -2.42
CA ALA A 256 -17.59 -20.47 -1.35
C ALA A 256 -17.13 -21.51 -0.33
N VAL A 257 -17.98 -22.47 -0.01
CA VAL A 257 -17.62 -23.60 0.85
C VAL A 257 -16.47 -24.41 0.23
N ASN A 258 -16.61 -24.80 -1.04
CA ASN A 258 -15.58 -25.55 -1.77
C ASN A 258 -14.27 -24.75 -1.90
N SER A 259 -14.36 -23.43 -2.07
CA SER A 259 -13.22 -22.52 -2.08
C SER A 259 -12.44 -22.55 -0.76
N ILE A 260 -13.15 -22.53 0.38
CA ILE A 260 -12.54 -22.61 1.70
C ILE A 260 -11.86 -23.97 1.92
N SER A 261 -12.51 -25.07 1.54
CA SER A 261 -11.91 -26.41 1.59
C SER A 261 -10.59 -26.49 0.84
N LYS A 262 -10.55 -25.94 -0.39
CA LYS A 262 -9.34 -25.93 -1.23
C LYS A 262 -8.20 -25.12 -0.62
N ILE A 263 -8.51 -24.04 0.11
CA ILE A 263 -7.52 -23.21 0.81
C ILE A 263 -7.01 -23.92 2.06
N GLY A 264 -7.92 -24.33 2.95
CA GLY A 264 -7.59 -24.89 4.26
C GLY A 264 -7.16 -26.35 4.27
N GLY A 265 -7.30 -27.06 3.14
CA GLY A 265 -7.06 -28.51 3.07
C GLY A 265 -8.05 -29.33 3.90
N GLY A 266 -9.19 -28.76 4.26
CA GLY A 266 -10.18 -29.35 5.15
C GLY A 266 -11.33 -30.04 4.40
N TYR A 267 -11.89 -31.07 5.03
CA TYR A 267 -13.12 -31.75 4.62
C TYR A 267 -14.33 -30.91 5.02
N VAL A 268 -15.30 -30.77 4.12
CA VAL A 268 -16.60 -30.17 4.43
C VAL A 268 -17.60 -31.30 4.47
N SER A 269 -18.21 -31.48 5.64
CA SER A 269 -19.40 -32.33 5.76
C SER A 269 -20.58 -31.58 5.14
N ILE A 270 -20.81 -31.79 3.85
CA ILE A 270 -21.98 -31.27 3.14
C ILE A 270 -23.13 -32.22 3.42
N ALA A 271 -24.03 -31.83 4.32
CA ALA A 271 -25.34 -32.44 4.38
C ALA A 271 -26.19 -31.79 3.27
N LEU A 272 -26.51 -32.58 2.23
CA LEU A 272 -27.53 -32.35 1.20
C LEU A 272 -27.04 -31.74 -0.15
N PRO A 273 -27.09 -32.50 -1.27
CA PRO A 273 -26.63 -32.07 -2.59
C PRO A 273 -27.56 -31.07 -3.31
N PHE A 274 -28.73 -30.75 -2.76
CA PHE A 274 -29.75 -29.93 -3.42
C PHE A 274 -29.74 -28.42 -3.05
N PHE A 275 -28.88 -27.96 -2.13
CA PHE A 275 -28.85 -26.56 -1.69
C PHE A 275 -27.79 -25.72 -2.41
N LYS A 276 -28.21 -24.60 -3.03
CA LYS A 276 -27.31 -23.61 -3.64
C LYS A 276 -26.56 -22.75 -2.60
N SER A 277 -27.09 -22.63 -1.38
CA SER A 277 -26.48 -21.87 -0.27
C SER A 277 -26.92 -22.38 1.10
N PHE A 278 -26.06 -22.17 2.11
CA PHE A 278 -26.25 -22.63 3.48
C PHE A 278 -26.24 -21.44 4.45
N SER A 279 -27.08 -21.48 5.48
CA SER A 279 -27.03 -20.51 6.58
C SER A 279 -25.82 -20.78 7.48
N TYR A 280 -25.23 -19.73 8.08
CA TYR A 280 -24.19 -19.87 9.09
C TYR A 280 -24.42 -18.87 10.23
N SER A 281 -24.02 -19.21 11.45
CA SER A 281 -24.14 -18.33 12.62
C SER A 281 -22.92 -17.44 12.79
N SER A 282 -21.72 -17.95 12.51
CA SER A 282 -20.50 -17.16 12.60
C SER A 282 -19.37 -17.70 11.73
N ILE A 283 -18.51 -16.80 11.27
CA ILE A 283 -17.23 -17.09 10.62
C ILE A 283 -16.15 -16.44 11.46
N GLY A 284 -15.08 -17.15 11.75
CA GLY A 284 -14.03 -16.67 12.64
C GLY A 284 -12.70 -17.33 12.36
N VAL A 285 -11.71 -16.54 11.98
CA VAL A 285 -10.34 -16.99 11.69
C VAL A 285 -9.33 -16.11 12.42
N LYS A 286 -8.33 -16.75 13.02
CA LYS A 286 -7.08 -16.13 13.45
C LYS A 286 -5.94 -16.70 12.63
N ALA A 287 -5.09 -15.83 12.09
CA ALA A 287 -3.94 -16.26 11.30
C ALA A 287 -2.68 -15.52 11.74
N ILE A 288 -1.57 -16.24 11.88
CA ILE A 288 -0.29 -15.67 12.33
C ILE A 288 0.79 -16.11 11.35
N LEU A 289 1.56 -15.16 10.86
CA LEU A 289 2.78 -15.44 10.11
C LEU A 289 3.98 -14.95 10.92
N LYS A 290 4.96 -15.83 11.12
CA LYS A 290 6.26 -15.49 11.70
C LYS A 290 7.34 -16.32 11.04
N ASN A 291 8.32 -15.67 10.40
CA ASN A 291 9.48 -16.32 9.79
C ASN A 291 9.09 -17.53 8.91
N ASN A 292 8.18 -17.31 7.96
CA ASN A 292 7.63 -18.31 7.03
C ASN A 292 6.76 -19.43 7.64
N THR A 293 6.59 -19.47 8.96
CA THR A 293 5.60 -20.35 9.60
C THR A 293 4.25 -19.64 9.59
N PHE A 294 3.34 -20.08 8.73
CA PHE A 294 1.96 -19.59 8.70
C PHE A 294 1.07 -20.53 9.49
N ALA A 295 0.46 -20.00 10.55
CA ALA A 295 -0.54 -20.70 11.36
C ALA A 295 -1.93 -20.12 11.12
N ILE A 296 -2.93 -20.98 10.98
CA ILE A 296 -4.33 -20.58 10.82
C ILE A 296 -5.20 -21.36 11.80
N HIS A 297 -6.14 -20.68 12.44
CA HIS A 297 -7.01 -21.21 13.48
C HIS A 297 -8.44 -20.72 13.29
N GLY A 298 -9.42 -21.60 13.51
CA GLY A 298 -10.80 -21.19 13.74
C GLY A 298 -10.96 -20.50 15.10
N LEU A 299 -11.83 -19.49 15.19
CA LEU A 299 -12.06 -18.77 16.46
C LEU A 299 -12.97 -19.51 17.43
N TYR A 300 -13.70 -20.50 16.95
CA TYR A 300 -14.69 -21.18 17.77
C TYR A 300 -14.29 -22.63 18.00
N LYS A 301 -14.49 -23.12 19.22
CA LYS A 301 -14.21 -24.51 19.59
C LYS A 301 -15.44 -25.17 20.21
N ASN A 302 -15.58 -26.47 20.00
CA ASN A 302 -16.48 -27.34 20.74
C ASN A 302 -15.76 -28.66 20.99
N GLY A 303 -15.43 -28.96 22.24
CA GLY A 303 -14.49 -30.03 22.58
C GLY A 303 -13.16 -29.88 21.82
N ASN A 304 -12.74 -30.95 21.13
CA ASN A 304 -11.50 -30.99 20.36
C ASN A 304 -11.64 -30.46 18.91
N VAL A 305 -12.81 -29.94 18.53
CA VAL A 305 -13.07 -29.49 17.16
C VAL A 305 -13.00 -27.96 17.07
N GLU A 306 -12.13 -27.47 16.17
CA GLU A 306 -11.96 -26.06 15.86
C GLU A 306 -12.73 -25.68 14.58
N TYR A 307 -13.58 -24.66 14.67
CA TYR A 307 -14.49 -24.22 13.61
C TYR A 307 -14.07 -22.87 13.04
N ILE A 308 -13.88 -22.84 11.72
CA ILE A 308 -13.77 -21.62 10.91
C ILE A 308 -15.17 -21.05 10.64
N ILE A 309 -16.14 -21.93 10.36
CA ILE A 309 -17.55 -21.57 10.17
C ILE A 309 -18.40 -22.43 11.10
N LYS A 310 -19.30 -21.77 11.85
CA LYS A 310 -20.34 -22.42 12.65
C LYS A 310 -21.67 -22.38 11.91
N ARG A 311 -22.39 -23.51 11.91
CA ARG A 311 -23.73 -23.64 11.35
C ARG A 311 -24.74 -22.67 11.99
N GLY A 312 -25.77 -22.30 11.24
CA GLY A 312 -26.90 -21.51 11.76
C GLY A 312 -27.83 -22.33 12.67
N PHE A 313 -28.76 -21.64 13.34
CA PHE A 313 -29.72 -22.25 14.27
C PHE A 313 -30.69 -23.23 13.58
N PHE A 314 -31.23 -22.85 12.41
CA PHE A 314 -32.15 -23.67 11.61
C PHE A 314 -31.43 -24.57 10.58
N GLY A 315 -30.21 -25.03 10.89
CA GLY A 315 -29.36 -25.78 9.98
C GLY A 315 -28.25 -24.94 9.33
N GLY A 316 -27.41 -25.59 8.52
CA GLY A 316 -26.23 -24.96 7.93
C GLY A 316 -25.01 -25.88 7.91
N ILE A 317 -23.84 -25.31 7.61
CA ILE A 317 -22.58 -26.06 7.52
C ILE A 317 -21.61 -25.70 8.63
N ASN A 318 -20.85 -26.69 9.08
CA ASN A 318 -19.65 -26.48 9.88
C ASN A 318 -18.43 -26.65 8.97
N VAL A 319 -17.48 -25.72 9.05
CA VAL A 319 -16.17 -25.88 8.40
C VAL A 319 -15.13 -25.93 9.49
N VAL A 320 -14.43 -27.06 9.56
CA VAL A 320 -13.41 -27.33 10.56
C VAL A 320 -12.02 -27.18 9.96
N ASN A 321 -11.09 -26.72 10.77
CA ASN A 321 -9.69 -26.71 10.39
C ASN A 321 -9.10 -28.10 10.66
N MET A 322 -8.79 -28.85 9.59
CA MET A 322 -8.28 -30.22 9.71
C MET A 322 -6.76 -30.30 9.77
N ASN A 323 -6.07 -29.17 9.70
CA ASN A 323 -4.62 -29.18 9.82
C ASN A 323 -4.25 -29.50 11.27
N ARG A 324 -3.86 -30.75 11.55
CA ARG A 324 -3.52 -31.23 12.90
C ARG A 324 -2.50 -30.34 13.61
N ASN A 325 -1.57 -29.72 12.86
CA ASN A 325 -0.55 -28.83 13.41
C ASN A 325 -0.86 -27.35 13.17
N ASN A 326 -1.96 -27.04 12.48
CA ASN A 326 -2.39 -25.69 12.07
C ASN A 326 -1.35 -24.87 11.33
N LYS A 327 -0.27 -25.50 10.83
CA LYS A 327 0.87 -24.86 10.17
C LYS A 327 0.96 -25.30 8.71
N ILE A 328 1.15 -24.36 7.80
CA ILE A 328 1.55 -24.60 6.40
C ILE A 328 2.58 -23.54 6.00
N SER A 329 3.31 -23.77 4.91
CA SER A 329 4.13 -22.72 4.32
C SER A 329 3.23 -21.60 3.80
N TRP A 330 3.66 -20.35 3.97
CA TRP A 330 2.95 -19.19 3.43
C TRP A 330 2.81 -19.28 1.90
N ASP A 331 3.82 -19.79 1.20
CA ASP A 331 3.79 -19.92 -0.26
C ASP A 331 2.76 -20.96 -0.72
N ASP A 332 2.62 -22.07 0.00
CA ASP A 332 1.58 -23.07 -0.28
C ASP A 332 0.18 -22.48 -0.04
N PHE A 333 -0.02 -21.78 1.08
CA PHE A 333 -1.27 -21.06 1.34
C PHE A 333 -1.61 -20.07 0.21
N LEU A 334 -0.64 -19.24 -0.19
CA LEU A 334 -0.82 -18.28 -1.27
C LEU A 334 -1.12 -18.96 -2.61
N GLY A 335 -0.45 -20.06 -2.94
CA GLY A 335 -0.71 -20.84 -4.14
C GLY A 335 -2.13 -21.41 -4.17
N ARG A 336 -2.64 -21.89 -3.04
CA ARG A 336 -4.05 -22.34 -2.92
C ARG A 336 -5.04 -21.19 -3.05
N LEU A 337 -4.77 -20.06 -2.38
CA LEU A 337 -5.63 -18.88 -2.41
C LEU A 337 -5.74 -18.30 -3.83
N LYS A 338 -4.63 -18.13 -4.54
CA LYS A 338 -4.63 -17.62 -5.93
C LYS A 338 -5.49 -18.47 -6.86
N ARG A 339 -5.34 -19.79 -6.81
CA ARG A 339 -6.15 -20.74 -7.62
C ARG A 339 -7.66 -20.62 -7.38
N VAL A 340 -8.07 -20.17 -6.20
CA VAL A 340 -9.48 -19.98 -5.83
C VAL A 340 -10.00 -18.61 -6.26
N LEU A 341 -9.16 -17.57 -6.20
CA LEU A 341 -9.56 -16.20 -6.51
C LEU A 341 -9.56 -15.87 -8.01
N GLU A 342 -8.69 -16.52 -8.79
CA GLU A 342 -8.54 -16.26 -10.23
C GLU A 342 -9.85 -16.55 -11.00
N LYS A 343 -10.30 -15.54 -11.76
CA LYS A 343 -11.32 -15.73 -12.78
C LYS A 343 -10.70 -16.55 -13.90
N ARG A 344 -11.10 -17.82 -14.07
CA ARG A 344 -10.80 -18.56 -15.29
C ARG A 344 -11.42 -17.77 -16.45
N GLU A 345 -10.59 -17.13 -17.26
CA GLU A 345 -11.02 -16.63 -18.55
C GLU A 345 -11.43 -17.85 -19.37
N VAL A 346 -12.72 -17.96 -19.67
CA VAL A 346 -13.15 -18.83 -20.76
C VAL A 346 -12.63 -18.13 -22.00
N LYS A 347 -11.53 -18.63 -22.56
CA LYS A 347 -11.19 -18.35 -23.95
C LYS A 347 -12.42 -18.74 -24.77
N LYS A 348 -13.12 -17.73 -25.29
CA LYS A 348 -14.08 -17.94 -26.37
C LYS A 348 -13.32 -18.21 -27.66
#